data_AF-S4R929-F1
#
_entry.id   AF-S4R929-F1
#
_cell.length_a   1.000
_cell.length_b   1.000
_cell.length_c   1.000
_cell.angle_alpha   90.00
_cell.angle_beta   90.00
_cell.angle_gamma   90.00
#
_symmetry.space_group_name_H-M   'P 1'
#
loop_
_entity.id
_entity.type
_entity.pdbx_description
1 polymer ?
#
loop_
_entity_poly.entity_id
_entity_poly.type
_entity_poly.pdbx_seq_one_letter_code
_entity_poly.pdbx_strand_id
1 'polypeptide(L)'
;SSALSRTQPPAEPERDWVGPPDRDSNLRPVRVGRRPPETPLELQLRELRGDTEAWSHHFWSEQNLAFSREKQEFIVKRLRDKGLGTRDEDGSKRSLSVEEMAEFYKGFLDDNYTKHLNYNK
;
A
#
# COMPACT_ATOMS: atom_id res chain seq x y z
N SER A 1 -21.12 0.64 -25.39
CA SER A 1 -21.90 0.87 -24.16
C SER A 1 -21.01 0.78 -22.94
N SER A 2 -21.10 1.80 -22.10
CA SER A 2 -20.35 2.17 -20.89
C SER A 2 -19.81 1.05 -19.97
N ALA A 3 -18.48 1.00 -19.83
CA ALA A 3 -17.79 0.31 -18.72
C ALA A 3 -16.79 1.23 -17.99
N LEU A 4 -16.83 2.56 -18.23
CA LEU A 4 -15.82 3.51 -17.72
C LEU A 4 -16.27 4.33 -16.51
N SER A 5 -17.44 4.06 -15.90
CA SER A 5 -17.97 4.89 -14.81
C SER A 5 -17.59 4.47 -13.39
N ARG A 6 -16.74 3.45 -13.20
CA ARG A 6 -16.39 2.92 -11.85
C ARG A 6 -14.99 3.30 -11.35
N THR A 7 -14.18 3.97 -12.16
CA THR A 7 -12.78 4.30 -11.81
C THR A 7 -12.65 5.67 -11.17
N GLN A 8 -13.62 6.57 -11.37
CA GLN A 8 -13.58 7.90 -10.81
C GLN A 8 -14.56 8.00 -9.64
N PRO A 9 -14.11 8.50 -8.48
CA PRO A 9 -15.00 8.67 -7.36
C PRO A 9 -16.03 9.77 -7.65
N PRO A 10 -17.31 9.59 -7.26
CA PRO A 10 -18.30 10.66 -7.29
C PRO A 10 -17.85 11.81 -6.39
N ALA A 11 -18.21 13.04 -6.77
CA ALA A 11 -17.86 14.24 -5.99
C ALA A 11 -18.51 14.21 -4.60
N GLU A 12 -19.79 13.86 -4.53
CA GLU A 12 -20.55 13.68 -3.30
C GLU A 12 -21.35 12.37 -3.39
N PRO A 13 -20.79 11.22 -2.98
CA PRO A 13 -21.53 9.97 -2.94
C PRO A 13 -22.65 10.04 -1.88
N GLU A 14 -23.85 9.52 -2.17
CA GLU A 14 -24.90 9.36 -1.14
C GLU A 14 -24.63 8.16 -0.22
N ARG A 15 -23.88 7.17 -0.71
CA ARG A 15 -23.45 5.95 0.01
C ARG A 15 -21.96 5.77 -0.18
N ASP A 16 -21.31 5.14 0.79
CA ASP A 16 -19.87 4.86 0.72
C ASP A 16 -19.46 4.28 -0.63
N TRP A 17 -18.52 4.96 -1.28
CA TRP A 17 -17.95 4.54 -2.54
C TRP A 17 -16.60 3.88 -2.28
N VAL A 18 -16.39 2.70 -2.87
CA VAL A 18 -15.13 1.95 -2.79
C VAL A 18 -14.51 1.84 -4.18
N GLY A 19 -13.31 2.39 -4.31
CA GLY A 19 -12.58 2.43 -5.56
C GLY A 19 -11.85 1.14 -5.92
N PRO A 20 -11.21 1.10 -7.11
CA PRO A 20 -10.27 0.04 -7.46
C PRO A 20 -9.06 0.06 -6.51
N PRO A 21 -8.29 -1.04 -6.41
CA PRO A 21 -7.05 -1.06 -5.66
C PRO A 21 -6.11 0.05 -6.13
N ASP A 22 -5.59 0.81 -5.18
CA ASP A 22 -4.59 1.83 -5.40
C ASP A 22 -3.22 1.20 -5.68
N ARG A 23 -2.41 1.82 -6.53
CA ARG A 23 -1.15 1.23 -7.00
C ARG A 23 -0.03 1.31 -5.99
N ASP A 24 -0.07 2.29 -5.09
CA ASP A 24 1.02 2.59 -4.17
C ASP A 24 0.74 1.97 -2.80
N SER A 25 -0.47 2.18 -2.27
CA SER A 25 -0.91 1.60 -0.99
C SER A 25 -1.43 0.17 -1.09
N ASN A 26 -1.83 -0.31 -2.28
CA ASN A 26 -2.59 -1.55 -2.49
C ASN A 26 -3.98 -1.60 -1.81
N LEU A 27 -4.38 -0.52 -1.11
CA LEU A 27 -5.68 -0.40 -0.48
C LEU A 27 -6.74 0.06 -1.47
N ARG A 28 -8.01 -0.16 -1.16
CA ARG A 28 -9.12 0.41 -1.93
C ARG A 28 -9.49 1.76 -1.31
N PRO A 29 -9.41 2.87 -2.06
CA PRO A 29 -9.79 4.17 -1.54
C PRO A 29 -11.30 4.19 -1.27
N VAL A 30 -11.68 4.70 -0.11
CA VAL A 30 -13.08 4.86 0.30
C VAL A 30 -13.42 6.34 0.29
N ARG A 31 -14.53 6.70 -0.35
CA ARG A 31 -15.18 8.00 -0.14
C ARG A 31 -16.41 7.80 0.69
N VAL A 32 -16.40 8.35 1.90
CA VAL A 32 -17.54 8.30 2.81
C VAL A 32 -18.71 9.04 2.20
N GLY A 33 -19.85 8.37 2.14
CA GLY A 33 -21.08 8.95 1.63
C GLY A 33 -21.59 10.07 2.51
N ARG A 34 -22.18 11.10 1.91
CA ARG A 34 -22.84 12.22 2.57
C ARG A 34 -24.34 12.09 2.35
N ARG A 35 -25.13 12.14 3.43
CA ARG A 35 -26.60 12.13 3.36
C ARG A 35 -27.20 13.34 4.08
N PRO A 36 -27.49 14.43 3.35
CA PRO A 36 -28.12 15.61 3.94
C PRO A 36 -29.60 15.38 4.33
N PRO A 37 -30.12 16.02 5.40
CA PRO A 37 -29.37 16.82 6.37
C PRO A 37 -28.59 15.94 7.36
N GLU A 38 -27.35 16.31 7.66
CA GLU A 38 -26.51 15.64 8.67
C GLU A 38 -26.63 16.40 10.00
N THR A 39 -26.76 15.66 11.09
CA THR A 39 -26.55 16.20 12.45
C THR A 39 -25.07 16.56 12.66
N PRO A 40 -24.74 17.43 13.63
CA PRO A 40 -23.34 17.74 13.94
C PRO A 40 -22.50 16.50 14.25
N LEU A 41 -23.07 15.48 14.90
CA LEU A 41 -22.38 14.23 15.21
C LEU A 41 -22.13 13.38 13.96
N GLU A 42 -23.09 13.30 13.04
CA GLU A 42 -22.92 12.58 11.77
C GLU A 42 -21.85 13.23 10.89
N LEU A 43 -21.79 14.57 10.87
CA LEU A 43 -20.72 15.32 10.22
C LEU A 43 -19.35 14.98 10.82
N GLN A 44 -19.22 15.05 12.14
CA GLN A 44 -17.97 14.71 12.84
C GLN A 44 -17.54 13.25 12.58
N LEU A 45 -18.48 12.30 12.62
CA LEU A 45 -18.20 10.91 12.30
C LEU A 45 -17.71 10.76 10.86
N ARG A 46 -18.35 11.42 9.90
CA ARG A 46 -17.95 11.36 8.49
C ARG A 46 -16.54 11.92 8.27
N GLU A 47 -16.22 13.05 8.90
CA GLU A 47 -14.88 13.66 8.84
C GLU A 47 -13.82 12.73 9.45
N LEU A 48 -14.07 12.20 10.65
CA LEU A 48 -13.16 11.25 11.31
C LEU A 48 -12.91 10.00 10.47
N ARG A 49 -13.94 9.47 9.81
CA ARG A 49 -13.79 8.36 8.87
C ARG A 49 -12.92 8.77 7.68
N GLY A 50 -13.20 9.93 7.07
CA GLY A 50 -12.39 10.44 5.97
C GLY A 50 -10.91 10.59 6.32
N ASP A 51 -10.62 11.18 7.48
CA ASP A 51 -9.26 11.36 7.99
C ASP A 51 -8.56 10.03 8.27
N THR A 52 -9.28 9.06 8.83
CA THR A 52 -8.76 7.71 9.10
C THR A 52 -8.39 6.98 7.81
N GLU A 53 -9.26 7.04 6.80
CA GLU A 53 -8.99 6.43 5.49
C GLU A 53 -7.80 7.10 4.79
N ALA A 54 -7.71 8.43 4.83
CA ALA A 54 -6.60 9.19 4.26
C ALA A 54 -5.27 8.85 4.96
N TRP A 55 -5.29 8.75 6.30
CA TRP A 55 -4.13 8.35 7.09
C TRP A 55 -3.69 6.92 6.78
N SER A 56 -4.64 5.98 6.71
CA SER A 56 -4.34 4.57 6.38
C SER A 56 -3.71 4.46 4.99
N HIS A 57 -4.29 5.14 4.00
CA HIS A 57 -3.74 5.18 2.65
C HIS A 57 -2.31 5.74 2.63
N HIS A 58 -2.06 6.88 3.28
CA HIS A 58 -0.73 7.48 3.37
C HIS A 58 0.27 6.52 4.01
N PHE A 59 -0.08 5.94 5.15
CA PHE A 59 0.76 4.99 5.86
C PHE A 59 1.17 3.82 4.96
N TRP A 60 0.22 3.17 4.29
CA TRP A 60 0.51 2.02 3.43
C TRP A 60 1.29 2.38 2.17
N SER A 61 1.04 3.53 1.57
CA SER A 61 1.84 4.04 0.44
C SER A 61 3.31 4.19 0.83
N GLU A 62 3.60 4.78 1.99
CA GLU A 62 4.96 4.93 2.49
C GLU A 62 5.61 3.58 2.84
N GLN A 63 4.88 2.69 3.51
CA GLN A 63 5.41 1.37 3.86
C GLN A 63 5.72 0.52 2.62
N ASN A 64 4.84 0.51 1.62
CA ASN A 64 5.05 -0.24 0.38
C ASN A 64 6.22 0.30 -0.43
N LEU A 65 6.41 1.63 -0.43
CA LEU A 65 7.57 2.27 -1.06
C LEU A 65 8.88 1.85 -0.36
N ALA A 66 8.91 1.92 0.97
CA ALA A 66 10.07 1.50 1.76
C ALA A 66 10.38 0.01 1.54
N PHE A 67 9.38 -0.85 1.61
CA PHE A 67 9.51 -2.28 1.33
C PHE A 67 10.09 -2.56 -0.06
N SER A 68 9.56 -1.88 -1.09
CA SER A 68 10.02 -2.07 -2.47
C SER A 68 11.49 -1.66 -2.65
N ARG A 69 11.90 -0.57 -2.00
CA ARG A 69 13.29 -0.10 -2.01
C ARG A 69 14.22 -1.08 -1.28
N GLU A 70 13.91 -1.42 -0.04
CA GLU A 70 14.75 -2.32 0.78
C GLU A 70 14.87 -3.71 0.16
N LYS A 71 13.78 -4.22 -0.42
CA LYS A 71 13.81 -5.47 -1.19
C LYS A 71 14.76 -5.41 -2.37
N GLN A 72 14.75 -4.31 -3.13
CA GLN A 72 15.67 -4.13 -4.27
C GLN A 72 17.12 -4.05 -3.81
N GLU A 73 17.40 -3.30 -2.75
CA GLU A 73 18.73 -3.19 -2.16
C GLU A 73 19.25 -4.56 -1.68
N PHE A 74 18.40 -5.34 -1.01
CA PHE A 74 18.74 -6.69 -0.57
C PHE A 74 19.08 -7.61 -1.75
N ILE A 75 18.26 -7.60 -2.81
CA ILE A 75 18.49 -8.39 -4.02
C ILE A 75 19.83 -8.00 -4.66
N VAL A 76 20.09 -6.71 -4.85
CA VAL A 76 21.34 -6.22 -5.46
C VAL A 76 22.55 -6.63 -4.62
N LYS A 77 22.48 -6.47 -3.30
CA LYS A 77 23.56 -6.85 -2.38
C LYS A 77 23.85 -8.35 -2.47
N ARG A 78 22.82 -9.20 -2.35
CA ARG A 78 22.98 -10.66 -2.37
C ARG A 78 23.52 -11.17 -3.72
N LEU A 79 23.08 -10.57 -4.84
CA LEU A 79 23.64 -10.89 -6.15
C LEU A 79 25.11 -10.49 -6.27
N ARG A 80 25.46 -9.29 -5.79
CA ARG A 80 26.85 -8.81 -5.75
C ARG A 80 27.76 -9.73 -4.91
N ASP A 81 27.30 -10.16 -3.75
CA ASP A 81 28.05 -11.06 -2.87
C ASP A 81 28.32 -12.43 -3.52
N LYS A 82 27.42 -12.86 -4.41
CA LYS A 82 27.59 -14.06 -5.26
C LYS A 82 28.44 -13.83 -6.51
N GLY A 83 28.92 -12.60 -6.74
CA GLY A 83 29.64 -12.23 -7.97
C GLY A 83 28.75 -12.17 -9.21
N LEU A 84 27.43 -12.10 -9.05
CA LEU A 84 26.46 -12.04 -10.14
C LEU A 84 26.01 -10.60 -10.41
N GLY A 85 25.86 -10.26 -11.69
CA GLY A 85 25.21 -9.02 -12.11
C GLY A 85 23.69 -9.07 -11.91
N THR A 86 23.03 -7.91 -11.92
CA THR A 86 21.56 -7.78 -11.74
C THR A 86 20.73 -8.37 -12.88
N ARG A 87 21.37 -8.74 -13.99
CA ARG A 87 20.73 -9.34 -15.16
C ARG A 87 21.37 -10.68 -15.51
N ASP A 88 20.52 -11.60 -15.94
CA ASP A 88 20.87 -12.90 -16.48
C ASP A 88 21.49 -12.78 -17.87
N GLU A 89 21.96 -13.90 -18.41
CA GLU A 89 22.52 -13.98 -19.77
C GLU A 89 21.49 -13.57 -20.83
N ASP A 90 20.20 -13.84 -20.59
CA ASP A 90 19.08 -13.43 -21.44
C ASP A 90 18.63 -11.97 -21.21
N GLY A 91 19.32 -11.23 -20.35
CA GLY A 91 18.97 -9.85 -20.00
C GLY A 91 17.77 -9.70 -19.06
N SER A 92 17.16 -10.79 -18.60
CA SER A 92 16.12 -10.78 -17.56
C SER A 92 16.67 -10.31 -16.21
N LYS A 93 15.81 -9.80 -15.31
CA LYS A 93 16.24 -9.44 -13.95
C LYS A 93 16.46 -10.71 -13.12
N ARG A 94 17.64 -10.85 -12.53
CA ARG A 94 17.92 -11.95 -11.60
C ARG A 94 17.05 -11.81 -10.36
N SER A 95 16.43 -12.92 -9.96
CA SER A 95 15.70 -13.05 -8.70
C SER A 95 16.45 -13.99 -7.76
N LEU A 96 16.31 -13.76 -6.45
CA LEU A 96 16.89 -14.63 -5.44
C LEU A 96 16.04 -15.89 -5.25
N SER A 97 16.62 -16.92 -4.62
CA SER A 97 15.84 -18.10 -4.24
C SER A 97 14.79 -17.77 -3.18
N VAL A 98 13.84 -18.68 -2.98
CA VAL A 98 12.78 -18.51 -1.97
C VAL A 98 13.39 -18.45 -0.56
N GLU A 99 14.41 -19.25 -0.29
CA GLU A 99 15.11 -19.29 1.01
C GLU A 99 15.80 -17.96 1.32
N GLU A 100 16.47 -17.36 0.32
CA GLU A 100 17.14 -16.06 0.49
C GLU A 100 16.14 -14.91 0.63
N MET A 101 15.03 -14.99 -0.10
CA MET A 101 13.93 -14.05 0.09
C MET A 101 13.29 -14.20 1.48
N ALA A 102 13.26 -15.40 2.05
CA ALA A 102 12.75 -15.63 3.40
C ALA A 102 13.64 -14.95 4.47
N GLU A 103 14.96 -14.94 4.29
CA GLU A 103 15.88 -14.17 5.15
C GLU A 103 15.54 -12.67 5.14
N PHE A 104 15.27 -12.11 3.95
CA PHE A 104 14.83 -10.73 3.81
C PHE A 104 13.50 -10.47 4.51
N TYR A 105 12.48 -11.32 4.27
CA TYR A 105 11.17 -11.13 4.88
C TYR A 105 11.22 -11.16 6.40
N LYS A 106 12.00 -12.08 6.97
CA LYS A 106 12.20 -12.14 8.41
C LYS A 106 12.83 -10.85 8.95
N GLY A 107 13.96 -10.43 8.38
CA GLY A 107 14.65 -9.21 8.81
C GLY A 107 13.77 -7.96 8.68
N PHE A 108 13.06 -7.82 7.57
CA PHE A 108 12.15 -6.71 7.34
C PHE A 108 11.02 -6.65 8.39
N LEU A 109 10.42 -7.79 8.74
CA LEU A 109 9.37 -7.86 9.75
C LEU A 109 9.89 -7.55 11.15
N ASP A 110 11.09 -8.03 11.49
CA ASP A 110 11.74 -7.77 12.77
C ASP A 110 12.07 -6.27 12.91
N ASP A 111 12.66 -5.66 11.88
CA ASP A 111 13.06 -4.23 11.86
C ASP A 111 11.85 -3.28 11.88
N ASN A 112 10.72 -3.70 11.30
CA ASN A 112 9.50 -2.89 11.23
C ASN A 112 8.45 -3.28 12.28
N TYR A 113 8.77 -4.18 13.21
CA TYR A 113 7.85 -4.71 14.21
C TYR A 113 7.12 -3.61 15.00
N THR A 114 7.87 -2.63 15.51
CA THR A 114 7.30 -1.51 16.29
C THR A 114 6.36 -0.63 15.46
N LYS A 115 6.67 -0.42 14.17
CA LYS A 115 5.81 0.37 13.27
C LYS A 115 4.50 -0.36 13.00
N HIS A 116 4.55 -1.68 12.75
CA HIS A 116 3.37 -2.50 12.55
C HIS A 116 2.50 -2.61 13.81
N LEU A 117 3.11 -2.67 14.99
CA LEU A 117 2.37 -2.61 16.26
C LEU A 117 1.64 -1.27 16.42
N ASN A 118 2.30 -0.16 16.10
CA ASN A 118 1.69 1.17 16.25
C ASN A 118 0.56 1.43 15.25
N TYR A 119 0.57 0.78 14.08
CA TYR A 119 -0.54 0.86 13.12
C TYR A 119 -1.81 0.14 13.62
N ASN A 120 -1.67 -0.94 14.39
CA ASN A 120 -2.80 -1.75 14.88
C ASN A 120 -3.32 -1.33 16.28
N LYS A 121 -2.80 -0.24 16.85
CA LYS A 121 -3.28 0.32 18.11
C LYS A 121 -4.43 1.29 17.87
#